data_AF-A0A7V8WIY1-F1
#
_entry.id   AF-A0A7V8WIY1-F1
#
_cell.length_a   1.000
_cell.length_b   1.000
_cell.length_c   1.000
_cell.angle_alpha   90.00
_cell.angle_beta   90.00
_cell.angle_gamma   90.00
#
_symmetry.space_group_name_H-M   'P 1'
#
loop_
_entity.id
_entity.type
_entity.pdbx_description
1 polymer ?
#
loop_
_entity_poly.entity_id
_entity_poly.type
_entity_poly.pdbx_seq_one_letter_code
_entity_poly.pdbx_strand_id
1 'polypeptide(L)'
;RDFPAGDTLSLYAEVYDNKAGTPHAVEIKTTVTADDGKVVFSAADRRRTEEINATSGGFGHAVKIPLADYRPGRYVLRVEARALISDGASAARELEFRVR
;
A
#
# COMPACT_ATOMS: atom_id res chain seq x y z
N ARG A 1 -2.33 -11.61 -12.27
CA ARG A 1 -0.97 -12.11 -11.97
C ARG A 1 -1.12 -13.36 -11.14
N ASP A 2 -0.23 -14.35 -11.26
CA ASP A 2 -0.36 -15.63 -10.58
C ASP A 2 0.91 -15.94 -9.80
N PHE A 3 0.76 -16.40 -8.57
CA PHE A 3 1.85 -16.72 -7.64
C PHE A 3 1.62 -18.12 -7.05
N PRO A 4 2.68 -18.90 -6.80
CA PRO A 4 2.53 -20.18 -6.11
C PRO A 4 2.23 -19.98 -4.62
N ALA A 5 1.49 -20.91 -4.02
CA ALA A 5 1.37 -20.99 -2.56
C ALA A 5 2.75 -21.07 -1.89
N GLY A 6 2.93 -20.40 -0.75
CA GLY A 6 4.21 -20.35 -0.03
C GLY A 6 5.22 -19.31 -0.54
N ASP A 7 4.94 -18.60 -1.63
CA ASP A 7 5.81 -17.53 -2.13
C ASP A 7 5.77 -16.27 -1.23
N THR A 8 6.62 -15.30 -1.52
CA THR A 8 6.59 -13.96 -0.92
C THR A 8 6.39 -12.90 -1.98
N LEU A 9 5.23 -12.25 -1.98
CA LEU A 9 4.99 -11.10 -2.84
C LEU A 9 5.73 -9.88 -2.29
N SER A 10 6.57 -9.26 -3.12
CA SER A 10 7.24 -8.00 -2.81
C SER A 10 6.51 -6.85 -3.51
N LEU A 11 5.98 -5.93 -2.72
CA LEU A 11 5.37 -4.69 -3.17
C LEU A 11 6.33 -3.53 -2.96
N TYR A 12 6.47 -2.69 -3.98
CA TYR A 12 7.04 -1.35 -3.86
C TYR A 12 6.08 -0.34 -4.50
N ALA A 13 5.82 0.76 -3.80
CA ALA A 13 5.04 1.89 -4.29
C ALA A 13 5.75 3.20 -3.95
N GLU A 14 5.62 4.18 -4.83
CA GLU A 14 6.00 5.57 -4.54
C GLU A 14 4.75 6.42 -4.37
N VAL A 15 4.68 7.13 -3.26
CA VAL A 15 3.58 8.03 -2.94
C VAL A 15 4.03 9.46 -3.17
N TYR A 16 3.42 10.12 -4.13
CA TYR A 16 3.70 11.53 -4.45
C TYR A 16 2.68 12.42 -3.76
N ASP A 17 3.15 13.27 -2.85
CA ASP A 17 2.32 14.26 -2.18
C ASP A 17 2.50 15.65 -2.82
N ASN A 18 1.45 16.08 -3.54
CA ASN A 18 1.41 17.38 -4.20
C ASN A 18 1.09 18.54 -3.25
N LYS A 19 0.91 18.27 -1.94
CA LYS A 19 0.67 19.28 -0.88
C LYS A 19 1.84 19.39 0.10
N ALA A 20 3.02 18.88 -0.25
CA ALA A 20 4.21 18.85 0.62
C ALA A 20 4.70 20.24 1.13
N GLY A 21 4.21 21.35 0.56
CA GLY A 21 4.49 22.71 1.05
C GLY A 21 3.81 23.05 2.39
N THR A 22 2.86 22.25 2.86
CA THR A 22 2.27 22.35 4.21
C THR A 22 2.74 21.16 5.04
N PRO A 23 3.36 21.35 6.22
CA PRO A 23 3.81 20.24 7.05
C PRO A 23 2.66 19.33 7.48
N HIS A 24 2.76 18.03 7.18
CA HIS A 24 1.78 17.04 7.60
C HIS A 24 2.28 15.60 7.53
N ALA A 25 1.39 14.67 7.94
CA ALA A 25 1.63 13.24 7.82
C ALA A 25 0.81 12.63 6.68
N VAL A 26 1.36 11.61 6.04
CA VAL A 26 0.68 10.74 5.08
C VAL A 26 0.62 9.34 5.67
N GLU A 27 -0.59 8.78 5.75
CA GLU A 27 -0.80 7.38 6.10
C GLU A 27 -0.85 6.55 4.82
N ILE A 28 -0.04 5.50 4.75
CA ILE A 28 0.02 4.57 3.63
C ILE A 28 -0.42 3.20 4.14
N LYS A 29 -1.49 2.66 3.58
CA LYS A 29 -2.05 1.36 3.96
C LYS A 29 -1.98 0.39 2.79
N THR A 30 -1.41 -0.78 3.04
CA THR A 30 -1.49 -1.93 2.13
C THR A 30 -2.45 -2.95 2.72
N THR A 31 -3.41 -3.41 1.93
CA THR A 31 -4.29 -4.51 2.31
C THR A 31 -4.35 -5.57 1.22
N VAL A 32 -4.51 -6.82 1.62
CA VAL A 32 -4.93 -7.90 0.71
C VAL A 32 -6.27 -8.42 1.17
N THR A 33 -7.22 -8.46 0.24
CA THR A 33 -8.58 -8.92 0.46
C THR A 33 -8.83 -10.19 -0.36
N ALA A 34 -9.36 -11.24 0.26
CA ALA A 34 -9.81 -12.46 -0.40
C ALA A 34 -11.15 -12.24 -1.14
N ASP A 35 -11.56 -13.20 -1.96
CA ASP A 35 -12.80 -13.15 -2.73
C ASP A 35 -14.08 -13.14 -1.85
N ASP A 36 -14.01 -13.71 -0.66
CA ASP A 36 -15.03 -13.62 0.39
C ASP A 36 -15.12 -12.24 1.08
N GLY A 37 -14.28 -11.28 0.66
CA GLY A 37 -14.21 -9.92 1.21
C GLY A 37 -13.38 -9.80 2.49
N LYS A 38 -12.80 -10.88 2.99
CA LYS A 38 -11.97 -10.85 4.20
C LYS A 38 -10.61 -10.24 3.91
N VAL A 39 -10.19 -9.28 4.74
CA VAL A 39 -8.80 -8.80 4.74
C VAL A 39 -7.91 -9.87 5.37
N VAL A 40 -7.00 -10.43 4.58
CA VAL A 40 -6.07 -11.50 4.97
C VAL A 40 -4.66 -10.98 5.24
N PHE A 41 -4.38 -9.73 4.87
CA PHE A 41 -3.15 -9.04 5.21
C PHE A 41 -3.39 -7.53 5.31
N SER A 42 -2.72 -6.89 6.26
CA SER A 42 -2.69 -5.43 6.38
C SER A 42 -1.32 -4.98 6.87
N ALA A 43 -0.81 -3.92 6.27
CA ALA A 43 0.35 -3.18 6.75
C ALA A 43 0.05 -1.68 6.66
N ALA A 44 0.63 -0.89 7.54
CA ALA A 44 0.51 0.55 7.53
C ALA A 44 1.87 1.19 7.79
N ASP A 45 2.12 2.29 7.11
CA ASP A 45 3.26 3.17 7.32
C ASP A 45 2.72 4.60 7.48
N ARG A 46 3.43 5.40 8.28
CA ARG A 46 3.12 6.82 8.47
C ARG A 46 4.38 7.62 8.18
N ARG A 47 4.30 8.42 7.12
CA ARG A 47 5.38 9.27 6.65
C ARG A 47 5.08 10.72 6.98
N ARG A 48 6.11 11.53 7.14
CA ARG A 48 6.02 12.98 7.38
C ARG A 48 6.65 13.73 6.21
N THR A 49 6.02 14.82 5.79
CA THR A 49 6.51 15.67 4.68
C THR A 49 7.93 16.19 4.89
N GLU A 50 8.36 16.33 6.14
CA GLU A 50 9.71 16.73 6.54
C GLU A 50 10.77 15.70 6.15
N GLU A 51 10.38 14.46 5.88
CA GLU A 51 11.28 13.40 5.40
C GLU A 51 11.69 13.59 3.93
N ILE A 52 10.90 14.37 3.17
CA ILE A 52 11.14 14.72 1.78
C ILE A 52 11.35 16.24 1.70
N ASN A 53 12.52 16.73 2.17
CA ASN A 53 12.92 18.15 2.31
C ASN A 53 12.51 19.10 1.15
N ALA A 54 11.21 19.45 1.04
CA ALA A 54 10.57 20.35 0.09
C ALA A 54 10.97 20.22 -1.40
N THR A 55 11.69 19.16 -1.77
CA THR A 55 12.28 18.97 -3.09
C THR A 55 11.62 17.74 -3.66
N SER A 56 10.79 17.93 -4.68
CA SER A 56 10.14 16.91 -5.51
C SER A 56 10.62 15.47 -5.24
N GLY A 57 9.92 14.74 -4.37
CA GLY A 57 10.28 13.40 -3.94
C GLY A 57 9.05 12.69 -3.40
N GLY A 58 8.94 11.38 -3.68
CA GLY A 58 7.86 10.55 -3.16
C GLY A 58 8.28 9.77 -1.92
N PHE A 59 7.31 9.30 -1.15
CA PHE A 59 7.56 8.32 -0.10
C PHE A 59 7.63 6.93 -0.73
N GLY A 60 8.80 6.28 -0.64
CA GLY A 60 8.93 4.86 -0.95
C GLY A 60 8.25 4.01 0.11
N HIS A 61 7.41 3.08 -0.31
CA HIS A 61 6.70 2.12 0.55
C HIS A 61 6.97 0.71 0.07
N ALA A 62 7.72 -0.06 0.86
CA ALA A 62 8.11 -1.43 0.53
C ALA A 62 7.49 -2.42 1.52
N VAL A 63 6.76 -3.42 1.02
CA VAL A 63 6.10 -4.43 1.86
C VAL A 63 6.37 -5.83 1.31
N LYS A 64 6.69 -6.77 2.20
CA LYS A 64 6.73 -8.20 1.89
C LYS A 64 5.47 -8.87 2.42
N ILE A 65 4.81 -9.64 1.58
CA ILE A 65 3.55 -10.32 1.89
C ILE A 65 3.78 -11.83 1.73
N PRO A 66 4.00 -12.57 2.84
CA PRO A 66 4.11 -14.02 2.80
C PRO A 66 2.78 -14.65 2.39
N LEU A 67 2.81 -15.58 1.44
CA LEU A 67 1.63 -16.28 0.92
C LEU A 67 1.51 -17.71 1.47
N ALA A 68 2.26 -18.06 2.51
CA ALA A 68 2.26 -19.41 3.09
C ALA A 68 0.88 -19.85 3.62
N ASP A 69 0.12 -18.92 4.17
CA ASP A 69 -1.21 -19.20 4.76
C ASP A 69 -2.38 -18.85 3.81
N TYR A 70 -2.07 -18.51 2.56
CA TYR A 70 -3.06 -18.14 1.56
C TYR A 70 -3.63 -19.40 0.91
N ARG A 71 -4.95 -19.51 0.87
CA ARG A 71 -5.62 -20.57 0.11
C ARG A 71 -5.51 -20.28 -1.39
N PRO A 72 -5.48 -21.31 -2.25
CA PRO A 72 -5.63 -21.10 -3.69
C PRO A 72 -6.92 -20.31 -3.98
N GLY A 73 -6.83 -19.23 -4.75
CA GLY A 73 -7.94 -18.30 -4.89
C GLY A 73 -7.53 -16.94 -5.45
N ARG A 74 -8.52 -16.05 -5.60
CA ARG A 74 -8.33 -14.68 -6.08
C ARG A 74 -8.23 -13.72 -4.90
N TYR A 75 -7.38 -12.71 -5.07
CA TYR A 75 -7.11 -11.70 -4.07
C TYR A 75 -6.97 -10.34 -4.73
N VAL A 76 -7.33 -9.29 -4.00
CA VAL A 76 -7.09 -7.90 -4.39
C VAL A 76 -6.07 -7.30 -3.44
N LEU A 77 -4.94 -6.89 -3.99
CA LEU A 77 -3.95 -6.06 -3.31
C LEU A 77 -4.33 -4.60 -3.53
N ARG A 78 -4.52 -3.85 -2.43
CA ARG A 78 -4.77 -2.40 -2.46
C ARG A 78 -3.63 -1.69 -1.72
N VAL A 79 -3.12 -0.61 -2.31
CA VAL A 79 -2.30 0.38 -1.62
C VAL A 79 -3.03 1.70 -1.68
N GLU A 80 -3.21 2.32 -0.52
CA GLU A 80 -3.87 3.61 -0.38
C GLU A 80 -2.98 4.55 0.44
N ALA A 81 -2.81 5.77 -0.06
CA ALA A 81 -2.16 6.85 0.67
C ALA A 81 -3.20 7.92 0.98
N ARG A 82 -3.18 8.44 2.19
CA ARG A 82 -4.08 9.51 2.66
C ARG A 82 -3.28 10.60 3.36
N ALA A 83 -3.41 11.83 2.88
CA ALA A 83 -2.88 13.01 3.56
C ALA A 83 -3.71 13.30 4.82
N LEU A 84 -3.04 13.48 5.96
CA LEU A 84 -3.65 13.76 7.26
C LEU A 84 -3.66 15.28 7.53
N ILE A 85 -4.42 16.02 6.72
CA ILE A 85 -4.66 17.47 6.81
C ILE A 85 -6.12 17.79 6.53
N SER A 86 -6.53 19.03 6.84
CA SER A 86 -7.80 19.58 6.34
C SER A 86 -7.82 19.47 4.81
N ASP A 87 -8.91 18.94 4.27
CA ASP A 87 -9.07 18.63 2.83
C ASP A 87 -7.95 17.73 2.27
N GLY A 88 -7.45 16.81 3.11
CA GLY A 88 -6.47 15.80 2.74
C GLY A 88 -7.01 14.85 1.67
N ALA A 89 -6.29 14.76 0.56
CA ALA A 89 -6.64 13.85 -0.53
C ALA A 89 -6.20 12.41 -0.19
N SER A 90 -6.90 11.45 -0.79
CA SER A 90 -6.47 10.05 -0.84
C SER A 90 -6.23 9.61 -2.28
N ALA A 91 -5.23 8.75 -2.46
CA ALA A 91 -4.94 8.09 -3.72
C ALA A 91 -4.78 6.60 -3.48
N ALA A 92 -5.38 5.78 -4.35
CA ALA A 92 -5.30 4.33 -4.23
C ALA A 92 -5.01 3.66 -5.57
N ARG A 93 -4.37 2.49 -5.48
CA ARG A 93 -4.16 1.55 -6.57
C ARG A 93 -4.51 0.15 -6.11
N GLU A 94 -5.17 -0.58 -7.01
CA GLU A 94 -5.59 -1.95 -6.78
C GLU A 94 -5.04 -2.84 -7.88
N LEU A 95 -4.73 -4.08 -7.51
CA LEU A 95 -4.26 -5.11 -8.41
C LEU A 95 -4.82 -6.47 -7.99
N GLU A 96 -5.52 -7.14 -8.91
CA GLU A 96 -5.94 -8.52 -8.74
C GLU A 96 -4.76 -9.48 -8.96
N PHE A 97 -4.63 -10.47 -8.09
CA PHE A 97 -3.74 -11.61 -8.27
C PHE A 97 -4.40 -12.92 -7.83
N ARG A 98 -3.79 -14.04 -8.25
CA ARG A 98 -4.21 -15.39 -7.89
C ARG A 98 -3.07 -16.12 -7.18
N VAL A 99 -3.42 -16.87 -6.15
CA VAL A 99 -2.55 -17.90 -5.56
C VAL A 99 -2.96 -19.25 -6.16
N ARG A 100 -1.98 -20.02 -6.63
CA ARG A 100 -2.17 -21.37 -7.19
C ARG A 100 -1.68 -22.44 -6.22
#